data_AF-A0A2W4JWU7-F1
#
_entry.id   AF-A0A2W4JWU7-F1
#
_cell.length_a   1.000
_cell.length_b   1.000
_cell.length_c   1.000
_cell.angle_alpha   90.00
_cell.angle_beta   90.00
_cell.angle_gamma   90.00
#
_symmetry.space_group_name_H-M   'P 1'
#
loop_
_entity.id
_entity.type
_entity.pdbx_description
1 polymer ?
#
loop_
_entity_poly.entity_id
_entity_poly.type
_entity_poly.pdbx_seq_one_letter_code
_entity_poly.pdbx_strand_id
1 'polypeptide(L)'
;VNPGSEVVAKGDILVFGVLRGMAHAGAEGDADAIVAAYRLQPTQLRIAGVIARPPEGKNAVPKEPEVARLKNGVIVIEPYHLH
;
A
#
# COMPACT_ATOMS: atom_id res chain seq x y z
N VAL A 1 2.20 8.58 -7.59
CA VAL A 1 1.84 9.36 -6.39
C VAL A 1 3.12 9.80 -5.70
N ASN A 2 3.32 11.10 -5.52
CA ASN A 2 4.62 11.65 -5.12
C ASN A 2 4.72 11.81 -3.59
N PRO A 3 5.95 11.99 -3.05
CA PRO A 3 6.11 12.33 -1.64
C PRO A 3 5.28 13.57 -1.28
N GLY A 4 4.68 13.57 -0.08
CA GLY A 4 3.78 14.63 0.39
C GLY A 4 2.34 14.55 -0.13
N SER A 5 2.04 13.63 -1.06
CA SER A 5 0.65 13.34 -1.47
C SER A 5 -0.02 12.36 -0.51
N GLU A 6 -1.34 12.47 -0.38
CA GLU A 6 -2.20 11.55 0.35
C GLU A 6 -3.33 11.06 -0.58
N VAL A 7 -3.57 9.75 -0.59
CA VAL A 7 -4.69 9.12 -1.31
C VAL A 7 -5.55 8.36 -0.30
N VAL A 8 -6.83 8.70 -0.21
CA VAL A 8 -7.79 8.06 0.69
C VAL A 8 -8.96 7.51 -0.12
N ALA A 9 -9.30 6.23 0.11
CA ALA A 9 -10.41 5.55 -0.56
C ALA A 9 -11.20 4.71 0.44
N LYS A 10 -12.52 4.63 0.22
CA LYS A 10 -13.41 3.75 0.99
C LYS A 10 -13.17 2.26 0.69
N GLY A 11 -12.75 1.94 -0.52
CA GLY A 11 -12.36 0.59 -0.96
C GLY A 11 -10.89 0.56 -1.36
N ASP A 12 -10.61 -0.06 -2.50
CA ASP A 12 -9.25 -0.29 -3.00
C ASP A 12 -8.56 0.97 -3.55
N ILE A 13 -7.23 0.91 -3.58
CA ILE A 13 -6.37 1.88 -4.26
C ILE A 13 -5.48 1.13 -5.26
N LEU A 14 -5.61 1.48 -6.54
CA LEU A 14 -4.74 0.96 -7.61
C LEU A 14 -3.93 2.11 -8.22
N VAL A 15 -2.61 2.03 -8.10
CA VAL A 15 -1.67 3.01 -8.65
C VAL A 15 -0.89 2.39 -9.80
N PHE A 16 -1.22 2.76 -11.03
CA PHE A 16 -0.47 2.35 -12.22
C PHE A 16 0.85 3.12 -12.35
N GLY A 17 1.74 2.96 -11.38
CA GLY A 17 3.00 3.67 -11.27
C GLY A 17 3.67 3.45 -9.91
N VAL A 18 4.45 4.45 -9.48
CA VAL A 18 5.11 4.41 -8.17
C VAL A 18 4.28 5.15 -7.12
N LEU A 19 4.02 4.49 -6.00
CA LEU A 19 3.42 5.09 -4.82
C LEU A 19 4.53 5.53 -3.84
N ARG A 20 4.77 6.83 -3.72
CA ARG A 20 5.77 7.42 -2.79
C ARG A 20 5.17 8.22 -1.63
N GLY A 21 3.89 8.52 -1.70
CA GLY A 21 3.15 9.26 -0.68
C GLY A 21 2.52 8.34 0.36
N MET A 22 1.47 8.85 1.01
CA MET A 22 0.61 8.08 1.91
C MET A 22 -0.59 7.52 1.13
N ALA A 23 -1.00 6.29 1.44
CA ALA A 23 -2.25 5.73 0.96
C ALA A 23 -3.06 5.12 2.10
N HIS A 24 -4.37 5.39 2.10
CA HIS A 24 -5.37 4.81 3.00
C HIS A 24 -6.49 4.15 2.20
N ALA A 25 -6.43 2.83 2.08
CA ALA A 25 -7.52 2.01 1.56
C ALA A 25 -8.46 1.57 2.68
N GLY A 26 -9.71 1.27 2.33
CA GLY A 26 -10.69 0.79 3.29
C GLY A 26 -11.07 1.81 4.35
N ALA A 27 -11.15 3.10 4.01
CA ALA A 27 -11.20 4.18 4.99
C ALA A 27 -12.37 4.16 5.98
N GLU A 28 -13.44 3.44 5.64
CA GLU A 28 -14.61 3.23 6.52
C GLU A 28 -14.55 1.89 7.28
N GLY A 29 -13.39 1.26 7.36
CA GLY A 29 -13.17 0.03 8.13
C GLY A 29 -13.17 -1.24 7.29
N ASP A 30 -13.13 -1.14 5.97
CA ASP A 30 -13.00 -2.30 5.09
C ASP A 30 -11.58 -2.89 5.19
N ALA A 31 -11.48 -4.01 5.89
CA ALA A 31 -10.25 -4.75 6.13
C ALA A 31 -9.80 -5.59 4.92
N ASP A 32 -10.69 -5.83 3.95
CA ASP A 32 -10.41 -6.60 2.75
C ASP A 32 -9.86 -5.73 1.61
N ALA A 33 -9.94 -4.40 1.77
CA ALA A 33 -9.40 -3.44 0.82
C ALA A 33 -7.88 -3.59 0.62
N ILE A 34 -7.43 -3.34 -0.61
CA ILE A 34 -6.03 -3.48 -1.01
C ILE A 34 -5.43 -2.17 -1.49
N VAL A 35 -4.09 -2.10 -1.44
CA VAL A 35 -3.30 -1.08 -2.14
C VAL A 35 -2.36 -1.78 -3.11
N ALA A 36 -2.58 -1.62 -4.41
CA ALA A 36 -1.72 -2.17 -5.45
C ALA A 36 -0.95 -1.06 -6.16
N ALA A 37 0.33 -1.30 -6.45
CA ALA A 37 1.12 -0.40 -7.29
C ALA A 37 2.18 -1.15 -8.09
N TYR A 38 2.66 -0.55 -9.19
CA TYR A 38 3.84 -1.09 -9.87
C TYR A 38 5.08 -1.06 -8.99
N ARG A 39 5.17 -0.09 -8.06
CA ARG A 39 6.17 -0.06 -6.99
C ARG A 39 5.56 0.56 -5.75
N LEU A 40 5.53 -0.18 -4.64
CA LEU A 40 5.16 0.35 -3.34
C LEU A 40 6.40 0.90 -2.65
N GLN A 41 6.53 2.23 -2.66
CA GLN A 41 7.52 2.96 -1.86
C GLN A 41 6.87 4.02 -0.96
N PRO A 42 5.73 3.72 -0.30
CA PRO A 42 4.97 4.72 0.41
C PRO A 42 5.70 5.17 1.66
N THR A 43 5.56 6.44 2.05
CA THR A 43 6.01 6.88 3.38
C THR A 43 5.16 6.25 4.49
N GLN A 44 3.90 5.93 4.19
CA GLN A 44 2.97 5.27 5.09
C GLN A 44 1.85 4.57 4.29
N LEU A 45 1.45 3.38 4.74
CA LEU A 45 0.25 2.68 4.27
C LEU A 45 -0.75 2.56 5.42
N ARG A 46 -2.04 2.71 5.09
CA ARG A 46 -3.15 2.40 5.98
C ARG A 46 -4.17 1.54 5.23
N ILE A 47 -4.65 0.48 5.89
CA ILE A 47 -5.74 -0.37 5.41
C ILE A 47 -6.70 -0.52 6.59
N ALA A 48 -7.95 -0.12 6.41
CA ALA A 48 -8.90 0.06 7.51
C ALA A 48 -8.30 0.92 8.63
N GLY A 49 -8.24 0.39 9.86
CA GLY A 49 -7.64 1.05 11.02
C GLY A 49 -6.14 0.76 11.23
N VAL A 50 -5.51 -0.05 10.38
CA VAL A 50 -4.14 -0.54 10.60
C VAL A 50 -3.14 0.28 9.78
N ILE A 51 -2.04 0.70 10.41
CA ILE A 51 -1.00 1.51 9.78
C ILE A 51 0.31 0.72 9.70
N ALA A 52 0.97 0.80 8.55
CA ALA A 52 2.32 0.27 8.35
C ALA A 52 3.24 1.37 7.81
N ARG A 53 4.49 1.36 8.29
CA ARG A 53 5.57 2.23 7.82
C ARG A 53 6.72 1.35 7.33
N PRO A 54 7.36 1.68 6.20
CA PRO A 54 8.55 0.96 5.77
C PRO A 54 9.65 1.08 6.84
N PRO A 55 10.48 0.03 7.03
CA PRO A 55 11.65 0.12 7.89
C PRO A 55 12.65 1.16 7.36
N GLU A 56 13.26 1.93 8.28
CA GLU A 56 14.25 2.95 7.93
C GLU A 56 15.47 2.31 7.21
N GLY A 57 15.93 2.95 6.14
CA GLY A 57 17.17 2.58 5.44
C GLY A 57 17.08 1.41 4.44
N LYS A 58 15.92 0.76 4.26
CA LYS A 58 15.74 -0.28 3.23
C LYS A 58 15.03 0.29 1.99
N ASN A 59 15.81 0.82 1.05
CA ASN A 59 15.35 1.28 -0.26
C ASN A 59 15.55 0.22 -1.36
N ALA A 60 15.26 -1.05 -1.07
CA ALA A 60 15.20 -2.03 -2.16
C ALA A 60 14.03 -1.61 -3.06
N VAL A 61 14.32 -1.12 -4.26
CA VAL A 61 13.29 -0.71 -5.21
C VAL A 61 12.63 -1.98 -5.73
N PRO A 62 11.32 -2.17 -5.53
CA PRO A 62 10.59 -3.31 -6.06
C PRO A 62 10.74 -3.35 -7.59
N LYS A 63 11.02 -4.54 -8.14
CA LYS A 63 11.18 -4.75 -9.58
C LYS A 63 9.86 -5.16 -10.26
N GLU A 64 8.89 -5.57 -9.47
CA GLU A 64 7.62 -6.15 -9.90
C GLU A 64 6.47 -5.41 -9.23
N PRO A 65 5.25 -5.48 -9.78
CA PRO A 65 4.07 -4.93 -9.13
C PRO A 65 3.82 -5.65 -7.80
N GLU A 66 3.33 -4.91 -6.81
CA GLU A 66 3.10 -5.41 -5.46
C GLU A 66 1.69 -5.06 -5.00
N VAL A 67 1.17 -5.87 -4.08
CA VAL A 67 -0.09 -5.64 -3.37
C VAL A 67 0.15 -5.64 -1.88
N ALA A 68 -0.31 -4.58 -1.22
CA ALA A 68 -0.46 -4.52 0.22
C ALA A 68 -1.89 -4.90 0.60
N ARG A 69 -2.02 -5.79 1.59
CA ARG A 69 -3.31 -6.22 2.17
C ARG A 69 -3.18 -6.48 3.66
N LEU A 70 -4.31 -6.40 4.38
CA LEU A 70 -4.34 -6.76 5.79
C LEU A 70 -4.43 -8.29 5.95
N LYS A 71 -3.54 -8.88 6.73
CA LYS A 71 -3.55 -10.31 7.06
C LYS A 71 -3.18 -10.48 8.53
N ASN A 72 -4.06 -11.12 9.31
CA ASN A 72 -3.84 -11.37 10.74
C ASN A 72 -3.47 -10.09 11.54
N GLY A 73 -4.11 -8.96 11.22
CA GLY A 73 -3.88 -7.69 11.91
C GLY A 73 -2.61 -6.92 11.51
N VAL A 74 -1.84 -7.43 10.53
CA VAL A 74 -0.66 -6.75 9.99
C VAL A 74 -0.77 -6.54 8.49
N ILE A 75 -0.25 -5.42 7.99
CA ILE A 75 -0.19 -5.20 6.54
C ILE A 75 0.99 -6.00 5.98
N VAL A 76 0.68 -6.85 5.01
CA VAL A 76 1.67 -7.66 4.29
C VAL A 76 1.75 -7.17 2.85
N ILE A 77 2.97 -7.07 2.32
CA ILE A 77 3.24 -6.70 0.93
C ILE A 77 3.78 -7.93 0.22
N GLU A 78 3.16 -8.31 -0.90
CA GLU A 78 3.52 -9.47 -1.71
C GLU A 78 3.56 -9.08 -3.20
N PRO A 79 4.39 -9.73 -4.03
CA PRO A 79 4.33 -9.57 -5.47
C PRO A 79 2.93 -9.89 -6.02
N TYR A 80 2.50 -9.12 -7.01
CA TYR A 80 1.26 -9.38 -7.73
C TYR A 80 1.49 -10.52 -8.73
N HIS A 81 1.29 -11.75 -8.28
CA HIS A 81 1.26 -12.91 -9.16
C HIS A 81 -0.15 -13.08 -9.75
N LEU A 82 -0.24 -13.07 -11.08
CA LEU A 82 -1.39 -13.60 -11.80
C LEU A 82 -1.28 -15.13 -11.73
N HIS A 83 -2.23 -15.77 -11.06
CA HIS A 83 -2.47 -17.21 -11.19
C HIS A 83 -3.47 -17.47 -12.31
#